data_AF-A0A1A8T427-F1
#
_entry.id   AF-A0A1A8T427-F1
#
_cell.length_a   1.000
_cell.length_b   1.000
_cell.length_c   1.000
_cell.angle_alpha   90.00
_cell.angle_beta   90.00
_cell.angle_gamma   90.00
#
_symmetry.space_group_name_H-M   'P 1'
#
loop_
_entity.id
_entity.type
_entity.pdbx_description
1 polymer ?
#
loop_
_entity_poly.entity_id
_entity_poly.type
_entity_poly.pdbx_seq_one_letter_code
_entity_poly.pdbx_strand_id
1 'polypeptide(L)'
;MFSLTDNQVFILIFILFLSLILNLCFLAAFRIKVVRKIDKILKNNSIRKESFDIFFGRHSLYVWATFFPKNFAKSGRKQRLFDPEIIRSELSLIDRIIMLSHWFFFAIFFSITIFLIVFTDYY
;
A
#
# COMPACT_ATOMS: atom_id res chain seq x y z
N MET A 1 28.52 -18.66 -8.13
CA MET A 1 27.78 -17.41 -8.37
C MET A 1 26.77 -17.72 -9.47
N PHE A 2 25.47 -17.69 -9.18
CA PHE A 2 24.44 -17.93 -10.20
C PHE A 2 24.29 -16.65 -11.02
N SER A 3 24.80 -16.64 -12.25
CA SER A 3 24.57 -15.53 -13.18
C SER A 3 23.24 -15.73 -13.90
N LEU A 4 22.41 -14.68 -13.94
CA LEU A 4 21.22 -14.68 -14.76
C LEU A 4 21.61 -14.67 -16.24
N THR A 5 20.84 -15.37 -17.08
CA THR A 5 20.98 -15.26 -18.54
C THR A 5 20.32 -13.96 -19.03
N ASP A 6 20.74 -13.46 -20.19
CA ASP A 6 20.17 -12.23 -20.79
C ASP A 6 18.64 -12.30 -20.91
N ASN A 7 18.10 -13.47 -21.28
CA ASN A 7 16.66 -13.70 -21.35
C ASN A 7 15.99 -13.59 -19.98
N GLN A 8 16.61 -14.10 -18.91
CA GLN A 8 16.09 -14.00 -17.55
C GLN A 8 16.11 -12.54 -17.06
N VAL A 9 17.18 -11.80 -17.36
CA VAL A 9 17.27 -10.36 -17.06
C VAL A 9 16.18 -9.58 -17.79
N PHE A 10 15.97 -9.84 -19.09
CA PHE A 10 14.93 -9.19 -19.87
C PHE A 10 13.52 -9.46 -19.33
N ILE A 11 13.23 -10.71 -18.96
CA ILE A 11 11.95 -11.09 -18.34
C ILE A 11 11.76 -10.36 -17.00
N LEU A 12 12.79 -10.30 -16.15
CA LEU A 12 12.71 -9.61 -14.86
C LEU A 12 12.49 -8.11 -15.02
N ILE A 13 13.17 -7.47 -15.96
CA ILE A 13 12.97 -6.07 -16.31
C ILE A 13 11.54 -5.83 -16.79
N PHE A 14 11.02 -6.69 -17.66
CA PHE A 14 9.63 -6.60 -18.14
C PHE A 14 8.61 -6.71 -16.99
N ILE A 15 8.79 -7.68 -16.09
CA ILE A 15 7.93 -7.83 -14.89
C ILE A 15 8.06 -6.61 -13.97
N LEU A 16 9.27 -6.06 -13.80
CA LEU A 16 9.51 -4.85 -13.02
C LEU A 16 8.72 -3.66 -13.60
N PHE A 17 8.81 -3.40 -14.90
CA PHE A 17 8.05 -2.33 -15.55
C PHE A 17 6.53 -2.56 -15.44
N LEU A 18 6.06 -3.79 -15.68
CA LEU A 18 4.64 -4.11 -15.57
C LEU A 18 4.12 -3.90 -14.14
N SER A 19 4.88 -4.34 -13.14
CA SER A 19 4.55 -4.16 -11.72
C SER A 19 4.52 -2.68 -11.33
N LEU A 20 5.42 -1.85 -11.88
CA LEU A 20 5.43 -0.40 -11.66
C LEU A 20 4.17 0.25 -12.23
N ILE A 21 3.81 -0.07 -13.48
CA ILE A 21 2.61 0.46 -14.14
C ILE A 21 1.36 0.09 -13.34
N LEU A 22 1.21 -1.19 -12.99
CA LEU A 22 0.07 -1.65 -12.19
C LEU A 22 0.04 -1.00 -10.81
N ASN A 23 1.19 -0.85 -10.14
CA ASN A 23 1.28 -0.15 -8.87
C ASN A 23 0.81 1.31 -8.99
N LEU A 24 1.22 2.04 -10.04
CA LEU A 24 0.80 3.42 -10.27
C LEU A 24 -0.72 3.52 -10.55
N CYS A 25 -1.27 2.60 -11.35
CA CYS A 25 -2.71 2.52 -11.59
C CYS A 25 -3.49 2.27 -10.29
N PHE A 26 -3.08 1.29 -9.48
CA PHE A 26 -3.72 0.99 -8.20
C PHE A 26 -3.50 2.09 -7.16
N LEU A 27 -2.35 2.76 -7.15
CA LEU A 27 -2.09 3.92 -6.29
C LEU A 27 -3.03 5.07 -6.64
N ALA A 28 -3.23 5.36 -7.93
CA ALA A 28 -4.17 6.38 -8.38
C ALA A 28 -5.61 6.03 -7.97
N ALA A 29 -6.05 4.78 -8.21
CA ALA A 29 -7.36 4.30 -7.78
C ALA A 29 -7.53 4.36 -6.25
N PHE A 30 -6.51 3.95 -5.51
CA PHE A 30 -6.47 4.01 -4.05
C PHE A 30 -6.64 5.45 -3.55
N ARG A 31 -5.89 6.40 -4.12
CA ARG A 31 -5.98 7.82 -3.76
C ARG A 31 -7.32 8.45 -4.11
N ILE A 32 -7.81 8.24 -5.33
CA ILE A 32 -9.03 8.90 -5.83
C ILE A 32 -10.28 8.32 -5.16
N LYS A 33 -10.34 7.01 -4.96
CA LYS A 33 -11.53 6.33 -4.46
C LYS A 33 -11.47 6.06 -2.97
N VAL A 34 -10.48 5.27 -2.54
CA VAL A 34 -10.47 4.71 -1.18
C VAL A 34 -10.04 5.75 -0.15
N VAL A 35 -8.93 6.46 -0.37
CA VAL A 35 -8.45 7.51 0.55
C VAL A 35 -9.49 8.61 0.72
N ARG A 36 -10.10 9.09 -0.37
CA ARG A 36 -11.18 10.09 -0.28
C ARG A 36 -12.39 9.58 0.50
N LYS A 37 -12.75 8.31 0.32
CA LYS A 37 -13.84 7.68 1.07
C LYS A 37 -13.52 7.60 2.57
N ILE A 38 -12.32 7.14 2.94
CA ILE A 38 -11.88 7.06 4.33
C ILE A 38 -11.82 8.45 4.96
N ASP A 39 -11.26 9.44 4.26
CA ASP A 39 -11.23 10.83 4.74
C ASP A 39 -12.63 11.37 5.03
N LYS A 40 -13.62 11.02 4.19
CA LYS A 40 -15.03 11.39 4.42
C LYS A 40 -15.60 10.71 5.65
N ILE A 41 -15.34 9.41 5.84
CA ILE A 41 -15.77 8.65 7.03
C ILE A 41 -15.19 9.28 8.30
N LEU A 42 -13.90 9.57 8.30
CA LEU A 42 -13.22 10.20 9.43
C LEU A 42 -13.80 11.59 9.74
N LYS A 43 -14.02 12.41 8.70
CA LYS A 43 -14.66 13.72 8.85
C LYS A 43 -16.06 13.61 9.46
N ASN A 44 -16.87 12.64 9.01
CA ASN A 44 -18.21 12.40 9.57
C ASN A 44 -18.17 12.00 11.05
N ASN A 45 -17.08 11.34 11.49
CA ASN A 45 -16.84 10.96 12.87
C ASN A 45 -16.04 12.03 13.66
N SER A 46 -15.96 13.26 13.16
CA SER A 46 -15.23 14.38 13.80
C SER A 46 -13.73 14.13 14.03
N ILE A 47 -13.13 13.22 13.28
CA ILE A 47 -11.70 12.92 13.33
C ILE A 47 -10.97 13.78 12.29
N ARG A 48 -10.05 14.63 12.75
CA ARG A 48 -9.20 15.46 11.89
C ARG A 48 -8.02 14.65 11.37
N LYS A 49 -8.02 14.33 10.08
CA LYS A 49 -6.94 13.57 9.43
C LYS A 49 -5.58 14.28 9.46
N GLU A 50 -5.61 15.60 9.53
CA GLU A 50 -4.41 16.46 9.60
C GLU A 50 -3.60 16.19 10.88
N SER A 51 -4.23 15.67 11.93
CA SER A 51 -3.58 15.38 13.20
C SER A 51 -2.59 14.21 13.13
N PHE A 52 -2.64 13.39 12.07
CA PHE A 52 -1.80 12.20 11.93
C PHE A 52 -1.27 11.98 10.51
N ASP A 53 -1.39 12.97 9.63
CA ASP A 53 -0.88 12.90 8.26
C ASP A 53 0.54 13.49 8.17
N ILE A 54 1.50 12.74 8.70
CA ILE A 54 2.94 13.08 8.60
C ILE A 54 3.49 12.39 7.36
N PHE A 55 4.06 13.15 6.41
CA PHE A 55 4.67 12.66 5.16
C PHE A 55 3.82 11.66 4.35
N PHE A 56 2.51 11.90 4.21
CA PHE A 56 1.57 10.97 3.56
C PHE A 56 1.40 9.61 4.28
N GLY A 57 1.88 9.49 5.52
CA GLY A 57 1.81 8.28 6.33
C GLY A 57 0.38 7.79 6.63
N ARG A 58 -0.63 8.66 6.45
CA ARG A 58 -2.04 8.28 6.65
C ARG A 58 -2.48 7.15 5.71
N HIS A 59 -1.92 7.05 4.51
CA HIS A 59 -2.25 5.99 3.56
C HIS A 59 -1.90 4.60 4.10
N SER A 60 -0.71 4.47 4.68
CA SER A 60 -0.27 3.24 5.34
C SER A 60 -1.08 2.95 6.61
N LEU A 61 -1.46 3.99 7.36
CA LEU A 61 -2.34 3.85 8.53
C LEU A 61 -3.72 3.32 8.14
N TYR A 62 -4.28 3.77 7.03
CA TYR A 62 -5.56 3.27 6.52
C TYR A 62 -5.49 1.80 6.14
N VAL A 63 -4.43 1.39 5.45
CA VAL A 63 -4.19 -0.02 5.10
C VAL A 63 -4.06 -0.86 6.35
N TRP A 64 -3.28 -0.39 7.33
CA TRP A 64 -3.11 -1.08 8.59
C TRP A 64 -4.45 -1.22 9.33
N ALA A 65 -5.21 -0.13 9.48
CA ALA A 65 -6.50 -0.15 10.16
C ALA A 65 -7.48 -1.13 9.50
N THR A 66 -7.50 -1.22 8.17
CA THR A 66 -8.39 -2.10 7.42
C THR A 66 -8.04 -3.59 7.59
N PHE A 67 -6.76 -3.96 7.47
CA PHE A 67 -6.34 -5.37 7.43
C PHE A 67 -5.93 -5.93 8.79
N PHE A 68 -5.41 -5.11 9.70
CA PHE A 68 -5.00 -5.55 11.04
C PHE A 68 -5.60 -4.67 12.15
N PRO A 69 -6.95 -4.58 12.25
CA PRO A 69 -7.64 -3.71 13.21
C PRO A 69 -7.27 -4.02 14.66
N LYS A 70 -7.12 -5.31 15.01
CA LYS A 70 -6.71 -5.74 16.36
C LYS A 70 -5.32 -5.22 16.72
N ASN A 71 -4.36 -5.30 15.79
CA ASN A 71 -2.99 -4.82 16.01
C ASN A 71 -2.94 -3.29 16.06
N PHE A 72 -3.74 -2.63 15.22
CA PHE A 72 -3.91 -1.18 15.25
C PHE A 72 -4.42 -0.72 16.63
N ALA A 73 -5.46 -1.36 17.16
CA ALA A 73 -5.97 -1.07 18.49
C ALA A 73 -4.94 -1.37 19.60
N LYS A 74 -4.28 -2.55 19.57
CA LYS A 74 -3.24 -2.92 20.54
C LYS A 74 -2.06 -1.95 20.58
N SER A 75 -1.72 -1.33 19.45
CA SER A 75 -0.65 -0.33 19.37
C SER A 75 -1.00 1.02 20.02
N GLY A 76 -2.15 1.14 20.69
CA GLY A 76 -2.63 2.39 21.29
C GLY A 76 -3.04 3.44 20.24
N ARG A 77 -3.14 3.06 18.96
CA ARG A 77 -3.52 3.99 17.88
C ARG A 77 -5.01 4.21 17.80
N LYS A 78 -5.82 3.28 18.31
CA LYS A 78 -7.27 3.48 18.42
C LYS A 78 -7.60 4.73 19.25
N GLN A 79 -6.93 4.90 20.40
CA GLN A 79 -7.12 6.05 21.28
C GLN A 79 -6.50 7.33 20.72
N ARG A 80 -5.35 7.22 20.03
CA ARG A 80 -4.59 8.38 19.53
C ARG A 80 -5.05 8.91 18.18
N LEU A 81 -5.60 8.05 17.32
CA LEU A 81 -5.88 8.35 15.92
C LEU A 81 -7.37 8.21 15.59
N PHE A 82 -7.85 6.97 15.51
CA PHE A 82 -9.24 6.64 15.20
C PHE A 82 -9.53 5.16 15.47
N ASP A 83 -10.80 4.83 15.66
CA ASP A 83 -11.23 3.43 15.78
C ASP A 83 -11.23 2.74 14.40
N PRO A 84 -10.43 1.69 14.16
CA PRO A 84 -10.37 1.04 12.84
C PRO A 84 -11.71 0.44 12.38
N GLU A 85 -12.63 0.12 13.30
CA GLU A 85 -13.93 -0.46 12.97
C GLU A 85 -14.85 0.51 12.22
N ILE A 86 -14.73 1.83 12.40
CA ILE A 86 -15.55 2.82 11.67
C ILE A 86 -15.23 2.83 10.17
N ILE A 87 -13.98 2.53 9.81
CA ILE A 87 -13.55 2.45 8.42
C ILE A 87 -13.93 1.08 7.86
N ARG A 88 -13.65 0.02 8.61
CA ARG A 88 -13.76 -1.36 8.14
C ARG A 88 -15.20 -1.73 7.77
N SER A 89 -16.17 -1.24 8.53
CA SER A 89 -17.61 -1.46 8.27
C SER A 89 -18.08 -0.81 6.97
N GLU A 90 -17.50 0.33 6.58
CA GLU A 90 -17.92 1.09 5.41
C GLU A 90 -17.12 0.77 4.13
N LEU A 91 -15.97 0.11 4.25
CA LEU A 91 -15.17 -0.29 3.09
C LEU A 91 -15.75 -1.53 2.39
N SER A 92 -16.00 -1.40 1.09
CA SER A 92 -16.45 -2.50 0.24
C SER A 92 -15.32 -3.49 -0.04
N LEU A 93 -15.68 -4.68 -0.54
CA LEU A 93 -14.70 -5.67 -1.00
C LEU A 93 -13.76 -5.07 -2.06
N ILE A 94 -14.31 -4.30 -3.01
CA ILE A 94 -13.53 -3.66 -4.09
C ILE A 94 -12.52 -2.67 -3.51
N ASP A 95 -12.91 -1.88 -2.49
CA ASP A 95 -11.99 -0.94 -1.85
C ASP A 95 -10.79 -1.68 -1.23
N ARG A 96 -11.05 -2.81 -0.56
CA ARG A 96 -10.01 -3.67 0.03
C ARG A 96 -9.11 -4.28 -1.04
N ILE A 97 -9.67 -4.73 -2.16
CA ILE A 97 -8.90 -5.25 -3.30
C ILE A 97 -7.96 -4.16 -3.84
N ILE A 98 -8.44 -2.93 -4.04
CA ILE A 98 -7.60 -1.81 -4.52
C ILE A 98 -6.44 -1.56 -3.55
N MET A 99 -6.71 -1.54 -2.24
CA MET A 99 -5.67 -1.36 -1.21
C MET A 99 -4.62 -2.46 -1.24
N LEU A 100 -5.07 -3.72 -1.31
CA LEU A 100 -4.19 -4.88 -1.30
C LEU A 100 -3.36 -4.96 -2.58
N SER A 101 -3.98 -4.74 -3.75
CA SER A 101 -3.29 -4.76 -5.04
C SER A 101 -2.21 -3.69 -5.13
N HIS A 102 -2.48 -2.46 -4.65
CA HIS A 102 -1.46 -1.42 -4.57
C HIS A 102 -0.24 -1.90 -3.78
N TRP A 103 -0.45 -2.43 -2.58
CA TRP A 103 0.63 -2.93 -1.73
C TRP A 103 1.34 -4.15 -2.30
N PHE A 104 0.60 -5.06 -2.93
CA PHE A 104 1.16 -6.25 -3.57
C PHE A 104 2.09 -5.89 -4.73
N PHE A 105 1.65 -5.03 -5.67
CA PHE A 105 2.49 -4.61 -6.78
C PHE A 105 3.66 -3.73 -6.32
N PHE A 106 3.48 -2.90 -5.29
CA PHE A 106 4.59 -2.19 -4.66
C PHE A 106 5.65 -3.15 -4.10
N ALA A 107 5.22 -4.20 -3.38
CA ALA A 107 6.13 -5.21 -2.81
C ALA A 107 6.85 -6.01 -3.89
N ILE A 108 6.16 -6.41 -4.96
CA ILE A 108 6.78 -7.08 -6.12
C ILE A 108 7.83 -6.18 -6.76
N PHE A 109 7.45 -4.94 -7.10
CA PHE A 109 8.36 -3.98 -7.72
C PHE A 109 9.64 -3.81 -6.89
N PHE A 110 9.48 -3.60 -5.58
CA PHE A 110 10.61 -3.39 -4.67
C PHE A 110 11.47 -4.65 -4.51
N SER A 111 10.84 -5.83 -4.41
CA SER A 111 11.55 -7.11 -4.27
C SER A 111 12.38 -7.43 -5.52
N ILE A 112 11.82 -7.25 -6.72
CA ILE A 112 12.55 -7.45 -7.99
C ILE A 112 13.67 -6.42 -8.11
N THR A 113 13.43 -5.17 -7.72
CA THR A 113 14.46 -4.12 -7.75
C THR A 113 15.64 -4.48 -6.86
N ILE A 114 15.40 -4.90 -5.61
CA ILE A 114 16.46 -5.36 -4.71
C ILE A 114 17.17 -6.58 -5.30
N PHE A 115 16.41 -7.55 -5.80
CA PHE A 115 16.98 -8.76 -6.40
C PHE A 115 17.93 -8.40 -7.56
N LEU A 116 17.52 -7.51 -8.45
CA LEU A 116 18.41 -7.04 -9.53
C LEU A 116 19.62 -6.30 -8.95
N ILE A 117 19.46 -5.35 -8.03
CA ILE A 117 20.62 -4.63 -7.45
C ILE A 117 21.63 -5.57 -6.79
N VAL A 118 21.18 -6.64 -6.13
CA VAL A 118 22.05 -7.57 -5.39
C VAL A 118 22.65 -8.64 -6.29
N PHE A 119 21.93 -9.11 -7.31
CA PHE A 119 22.34 -10.28 -8.11
C PHE A 119 22.77 -9.94 -9.55
N THR A 120 22.52 -8.73 -10.02
CA THR A 120 23.25 -8.16 -11.16
C THR A 120 24.38 -7.30 -10.60
N ASP A 121 25.44 -7.97 -10.14
CA ASP A 121 26.74 -7.32 -10.01
C ASP A 121 27.10 -6.77 -11.40
N TYR A 122 27.22 -5.45 -11.49
CA TYR A 122 27.77 -4.77 -12.65
C TYR A 122 29.22 -5.25 -12.85
N TYR A 123 29.40 -6.18 -13.78
CA TYR A 123 30.66 -6.39 -14.50
C TYR A 123 30.64 -5.55 -15.78
#